data_AF-A0A849IBL7-F1
#
_entry.id   AF-A0A849IBL7-F1
#
_cell.length_a   1.000
_cell.length_b   1.000
_cell.length_c   1.000
_cell.angle_alpha   90.00
_cell.angle_beta   90.00
_cell.angle_gamma   90.00
#
_symmetry.space_group_name_H-M   'P 1'
#
loop_
_entity.id
_entity.type
_entity.pdbx_description
1 polymer ?
#
loop_
_entity_poly.entity_id
_entity_poly.type
_entity_poly.pdbx_seq_one_letter_code
_entity_poly.pdbx_strand_id
1 'polypeptide(L)' 'MEKEKSMPQKRRVTRRKEVPMTREPLHVSPDARRRMIEDAAYFRYEKRSGDGGDHVEDWLLAEAEIEAMLNGKSA' A
#
# COMPACT_ATOMS: atom_id res chain seq x y z
N MET A 1 -33.98 -44.79 16.61
CA MET A 1 -34.67 -43.50 16.33
C MET A 1 -34.46 -42.65 17.57
N GLU A 2 -33.90 -41.45 17.57
CA GLU A 2 -34.17 -40.32 16.68
C GLU A 2 -32.91 -39.48 16.42
N LYS A 3 -32.74 -39.08 15.16
CA LYS A 3 -31.69 -38.15 14.72
C LYS A 3 -32.17 -36.72 14.98
N GLU A 4 -31.63 -36.04 15.99
CA GLU A 4 -31.70 -34.57 16.02
C GLU A 4 -30.57 -33.98 15.15
N LYS A 5 -30.86 -33.86 13.85
CA LYS A 5 -30.18 -32.92 12.96
C LYS A 5 -30.68 -31.50 13.28
N SER A 6 -30.08 -30.85 14.27
CA SER A 6 -30.39 -29.44 14.57
C SER A 6 -29.42 -28.47 13.89
N MET A 7 -29.96 -27.90 12.80
CA MET A 7 -29.77 -26.57 12.22
C MET A 7 -28.35 -26.04 11.92
N PRO A 8 -28.01 -25.80 10.63
CA PRO A 8 -26.84 -25.02 10.28
C PRO A 8 -27.09 -23.55 10.64
N GLN A 9 -26.28 -23.01 11.56
CA GLN A 9 -26.18 -21.57 11.76
C GLN A 9 -25.67 -20.93 10.47
N LYS A 10 -26.59 -20.44 9.65
CA LYS A 10 -26.30 -19.45 8.60
C LYS A 10 -25.76 -18.22 9.29
N ARG A 11 -24.44 -18.18 9.49
CA ARG A 11 -23.70 -16.97 9.80
C ARG A 11 -24.05 -15.98 8.71
N ARG A 12 -24.84 -14.97 9.07
CA ARG A 12 -25.10 -13.79 8.25
C ARG A 12 -23.73 -13.24 7.90
N VAL A 13 -23.31 -13.50 6.66
CA VAL A 13 -22.23 -12.76 6.02
C VAL A 13 -22.72 -11.33 6.07
N THR A 14 -22.24 -10.56 7.04
CA THR A 14 -22.35 -9.12 7.00
C THR A 14 -21.67 -8.74 5.71
N ARG A 15 -22.47 -8.38 4.71
CA ARG A 15 -22.02 -7.79 3.46
C ARG A 15 -21.02 -6.72 3.87
N ARG A 16 -19.73 -7.02 3.70
CA ARG A 16 -18.67 -6.03 3.88
C ARG A 16 -19.06 -4.94 2.91
N LYS A 17 -19.47 -3.79 3.44
CA LYS A 17 -19.75 -2.62 2.63
C LYS A 17 -18.41 -2.34 1.96
N GLU A 18 -18.31 -2.72 0.69
CA GLU A 18 -17.21 -2.36 -0.18
C GLU A 18 -17.20 -0.84 -0.16
N VAL A 19 -16.33 -0.28 0.68
CA VAL A 19 -16.09 1.15 0.71
C VAL A 19 -15.57 1.42 -0.70
N PRO A 20 -16.28 2.21 -1.53
CA PRO A 20 -15.72 2.57 -2.82
C PRO A 20 -14.35 3.16 -2.51
N MET A 21 -13.29 2.54 -3.05
CA MET A 21 -11.95 3.07 -2.98
C MET A 21 -11.91 4.29 -3.90
N THR A 22 -12.61 5.36 -3.50
CA THR A 22 -12.23 6.68 -3.98
C THR A 22 -10.81 6.85 -3.44
N ARG A 23 -9.85 6.90 -4.36
CA ARG A 23 -8.46 7.23 -4.03
C ARG A 23 -8.43 8.71 -3.66
N GLU A 24 -8.99 9.02 -2.50
CA GLU A 24 -8.79 10.33 -1.91
C GLU A 24 -7.28 10.51 -1.73
N PRO A 25 -6.72 11.67 -2.14
CA PRO A 25 -5.30 11.91 -2.01
C PRO A 25 -4.91 11.73 -0.54
N LEU A 26 -3.92 10.86 -0.30
CA LEU A 26 -3.43 10.60 1.05
C LEU A 26 -2.69 11.85 1.54
N HIS A 27 -3.33 12.61 2.42
CA HIS A 27 -2.69 13.72 3.10
C HIS A 27 -1.68 13.18 4.14
N VAL A 28 -0.42 13.06 3.72
CA VAL A 28 0.71 12.73 4.60
C VAL A 28 1.44 14.00 5.02
N SER A 29 1.96 14.00 6.26
CA SER A 29 2.86 15.05 6.74
C SER A 29 4.15 15.09 5.90
N PRO A 30 4.77 16.26 5.70
CA PRO A 30 6.08 16.37 5.03
C PRO A 30 7.15 15.46 5.62
N ASP A 31 7.17 15.29 6.95
CA ASP A 31 8.10 14.36 7.63
C ASP A 31 7.85 12.91 7.25
N ALA A 32 6.57 12.50 7.20
CA ALA A 32 6.20 11.15 6.81
C ALA A 32 6.56 10.89 5.33
N ARG A 33 6.30 11.87 4.44
CA ARG A 33 6.71 11.80 3.04
C ARG A 33 8.23 11.59 2.92
N ARG A 34 9.04 12.35 3.67
CA ARG A 34 10.51 12.20 3.64
C ARG A 34 10.96 10.79 4.03
N ARG A 35 10.37 10.22 5.09
CA ARG A 35 10.67 8.84 5.51
C ARG A 35 10.31 7.81 4.44
N MET A 36 9.14 7.96 3.82
CA MET A 36 8.72 7.09 2.71
C MET A 36 9.70 7.15 1.52
N ILE A 37 10.23 8.34 1.20
CA ILE A 37 11.22 8.51 0.13
C ILE A 37 12.57 7.88 0.52
N GLU A 38 13.04 8.11 1.75
CA GLU A 38 14.28 7.54 2.29
C GLU A 38 14.24 6.01 2.24
N ASP A 39 13.17 5.40 2.76
CA ASP A 39 12.97 3.94 2.75
C ASP A 39 12.92 3.39 1.32
N ALA A 40 12.16 4.04 0.42
CA ALA A 40 12.05 3.62 -0.96
C ALA A 40 13.40 3.72 -1.71
N ALA A 41 14.16 4.80 -1.51
CA ALA A 41 15.49 4.95 -2.10
C ALA A 41 16.45 3.86 -1.59
N TYR A 42 16.43 3.57 -0.28
CA TYR A 42 17.24 2.51 0.31
C TYR A 42 16.90 1.12 -0.26
N PHE A 43 15.60 0.78 -0.37
CA PHE A 43 15.19 -0.48 -0.98
C PHE A 43 15.60 -0.59 -2.45
N ARG A 44 15.63 0.52 -3.19
CA ARG A 44 16.08 0.54 -4.59
C ARG A 44 17.58 0.30 -4.68
N TYR A 45 18.37 0.96 -3.83
CA TYR A 45 19.79 0.72 -3.70
C TYR A 45 20.09 -0.76 -3.38
N GLU A 46 19.42 -1.33 -2.37
CA GLU A 46 19.58 -2.74 -1.99
C GLU A 46 19.16 -3.71 -3.10
N LYS A 47 18.06 -3.43 -3.82
CA LYS A 47 17.58 -4.27 -4.93
C LYS A 47 18.59 -4.39 -6.07
N ARG A 48 19.46 -3.40 -6.25
CA ARG A 48 20.55 -3.43 -7.24
C ARG A 48 21.83 -4.06 -6.69
N SER A 49 21.74 -4.74 -5.55
CA SER A 49 22.88 -5.32 -4.83
C SER A 49 23.89 -4.29 -4.32
N GLY A 50 23.49 -3.02 -4.24
CA GLY A 50 24.32 -1.93 -3.72
C GLY A 50 25.55 -1.58 -4.56
N ASP A 51 25.72 -2.16 -5.75
CA ASP A 51 26.97 -2.05 -6.52
C ASP A 51 26.69 -1.60 -7.95
N GLY A 52 26.91 -0.30 -8.21
CA GLY A 52 26.95 0.26 -9.57
C GLY A 52 25.80 1.19 -9.99
N GLY A 53 24.94 1.64 -9.08
CA GLY A 53 23.90 2.64 -9.38
C GLY A 53 24.15 4.00 -8.71
N ASP A 54 23.56 5.07 -9.25
CA ASP A 54 23.62 6.40 -8.65
C ASP A 54 22.58 6.54 -7.52
N HIS A 55 23.05 6.84 -6.31
CA HIS A 55 22.19 7.08 -5.15
C HIS A 55 21.26 8.28 -5.35
N VAL A 56 21.68 9.27 -6.14
CA VAL A 56 20.85 10.43 -6.48
C VAL A 56 19.70 9.98 -7.39
N GLU A 57 19.97 9.10 -8.35
CA GLU A 57 18.95 8.52 -9.21
C GLU A 57 17.94 7.70 -8.40
N ASP A 58 18.38 6.92 -7.41
CA ASP A 58 17.47 6.24 -6.48
C ASP A 58 16.52 7.18 -5.78
N TRP A 59 17.07 8.27 -5.26
CA TRP A 59 16.31 9.26 -4.52
C TRP A 59 15.27 9.92 -5.41
N LEU A 60 15.67 10.35 -6.62
CA LEU A 60 14.77 10.98 -7.58
C LEU A 60 13.63 10.04 -8.00
N LEU A 61 13.95 8.77 -8.26
CA LEU A 61 12.94 7.77 -8.62
C LEU A 61 12.01 7.45 -7.44
N ALA A 62 12.54 7.37 -6.22
CA ALA A 62 11.74 7.18 -5.01
C ALA A 62 10.81 8.38 -4.76
N GLU A 63 11.28 9.61 -4.93
CA GLU A 63 10.46 10.80 -4.80
C GLU A 63 9.27 10.80 -5.77
N ALA A 64 9.54 10.52 -7.06
CA ALA A 64 8.49 10.44 -8.07
C ALA A 64 7.47 9.31 -7.78
N GLU A 65 7.94 8.18 -7.28
CA GLU A 65 7.08 7.06 -6.89
C GLU A 65 6.13 7.43 -5.74
N ILE A 66 6.68 8.01 -4.67
CA ILE A 66 5.88 8.43 -3.51
C ILE A 66 4.91 9.56 -3.89
N GLU A 67 5.32 10.55 -4.68
CA GLU A 67 4.40 11.57 -5.19
C GLU A 67 3.27 10.97 -6.02
N ALA A 68 3.55 9.99 -6.89
CA ALA A 68 2.50 9.33 -7.67
C ALA A 68 1.49 8.57 -6.79
N MET A 69 1.96 7.94 -5.71
CA MET A 69 1.12 7.23 -4.74
C MET A 69 0.23 8.20 -3.95
N LEU A 70 0.78 9.32 -3.48
CA LEU A 70 0.07 10.30 -2.67
C LEU A 70 -0.93 11.11 -3.49
N ASN A 71 -0.58 11.44 -4.73
CA ASN A 71 -1.44 12.19 -5.64
C ASN A 71 -2.51 11.32 -6.32
N GLY A 72 -2.60 10.04 -5.94
CA GLY A 72 -3.71 9.16 -6.31
C GLY A 72 -3.88 9.03 -7.81
N LYS A 73 -2.78 8.86 -8.58
CA LYS A 73 -2.86 8.69 -10.03
C LYS A 73 -3.70 7.43 -10.34
N SER A 74 -4.95 7.68 -10.62
CA SER A 74 -5.95 6.76 -11.14
C SER A 74 -5.63 6.69 -12.62
N ALA A 75 -4.91 5.65 -13.03
CA ALA A 75 -4.90 5.27 -14.44
C ALA A 75 -6.31 4.80 -14.83
#